data_AF-A0A3N5SX26-F1
#
_entry.id   AF-A0A3N5SX26-F1
#
_cell.length_a   1.000
_cell.length_b   1.000
_cell.length_c   1.000
_cell.angle_alpha   90.00
_cell.angle_beta   90.00
_cell.angle_gamma   90.00
#
_symmetry.space_group_name_H-M   'P 1'
#
loop_
_entity.id
_entity.type
_entity.pdbx_description
1 polymer ?
#
loop_
_entity_poly.entity_id
_entity_poly.type
_entity_poly.pdbx_seq_one_letter_code
_entity_poly.pdbx_strand_id
1 'polypeptide(L)' 'LDMESAAVAHVAYVNNVPFIAFRSLSDLAGGGPGENEISTFFQLAADNSANVVIAFLERLPGQRE' A
#
# COMPACT_ATOMS: atom_id res chain seq x y z
N LEU A 1 6.33 0.46 8.67
CA LEU A 1 7.07 -0.71 8.13
C LEU A 1 6.04 -1.70 7.64
N ASP A 2 6.31 -2.42 6.55
CA ASP A 2 5.48 -3.56 6.13
C ASP A 2 6.33 -4.77 5.74
N MET A 3 5.67 -5.87 5.35
CA MET A 3 6.33 -7.17 5.16
C MET A 3 6.38 -7.60 3.68
N GLU A 4 5.70 -6.89 2.79
CA GLU A 4 5.49 -7.31 1.40
C GLU A 4 6.12 -6.37 0.36
N SER A 5 6.01 -5.04 0.55
CA SER A 5 6.28 -4.07 -0.54
C SER A 5 7.68 -4.17 -1.13
N ALA A 6 8.71 -4.42 -0.31
CA ALA A 6 10.08 -4.53 -0.80
C ALA A 6 10.29 -5.72 -1.73
N ALA A 7 9.72 -6.89 -1.39
CA ALA A 7 9.81 -8.08 -2.21
C ALA A 7 9.07 -7.89 -3.55
N VAL A 8 7.87 -7.31 -3.51
CA VAL A 8 7.08 -7.04 -4.72
C VAL A 8 7.79 -6.03 -5.62
N ALA A 9 8.30 -4.93 -5.05
CA ALA A 9 9.05 -3.91 -5.79
C ALA A 9 10.30 -4.49 -6.46
N HIS A 10 11.04 -5.36 -5.76
CA HIS A 10 12.20 -6.03 -6.34
C HIS A 10 11.82 -6.89 -7.55
N VAL A 11 10.77 -7.71 -7.42
CA VAL A 11 10.31 -8.58 -8.52
C VAL A 11 9.83 -7.74 -9.72
N ALA A 12 9.11 -6.64 -9.50
CA ALA A 12 8.69 -5.74 -10.57
C ALA A 12 9.89 -5.08 -11.27
N TYR A 13 10.88 -4.62 -10.50
CA TYR A 13 12.10 -4.02 -11.00
C TYR A 13 12.88 -4.97 -11.91
N VAL A 14 13.13 -6.21 -11.48
CA VAL A 14 13.90 -7.19 -12.30
C VAL A 14 13.16 -7.62 -13.57
N ASN A 15 11.83 -7.40 -13.65
CA ASN A 15 11.01 -7.69 -14.82
C ASN A 15 10.68 -6.44 -15.67
N ASN A 16 11.27 -5.28 -15.39
CA ASN A 16 10.98 -4.01 -16.08
C ASN A 16 9.50 -3.61 -16.04
N VAL A 17 8.79 -3.95 -14.96
CA VAL A 17 7.38 -3.57 -14.76
C VAL A 17 7.34 -2.32 -13.88
N PRO A 18 6.74 -1.20 -14.33
CA PRO A 18 6.53 -0.04 -13.48
C PRO A 18 5.75 -0.40 -12.22
N PHE A 19 6.23 0.03 -11.06
CA PHE A 19 5.65 -0.33 -9.77
C PHE A 19 5.31 0.92 -8.94
N ILE A 20 4.15 0.88 -8.30
CA ILE A 20 3.70 1.86 -7.31
C ILE A 20 3.01 1.11 -6.17
N ALA A 21 3.35 1.44 -4.93
CA ALA A 21 2.69 0.92 -3.74
C ALA A 21 1.87 2.03 -3.06
N PHE A 22 0.60 1.78 -2.83
CA PHE A 22 -0.24 2.59 -1.96
C PHE A 22 -0.33 1.92 -0.60
N ARG A 23 -0.05 2.68 0.47
CA ARG A 23 -0.11 2.19 1.84
C ARG A 23 -0.84 3.19 2.73
N SER A 24 -1.74 2.67 3.55
CA SER A 24 -2.35 3.40 4.66
C SER A 24 -1.78 2.88 5.99
N LEU A 25 -1.68 3.76 6.99
CA LEU A 25 -1.11 3.42 8.29
C LEU A 25 -2.15 2.75 9.18
N SER A 26 -1.83 1.56 9.69
CA SER A 26 -2.60 0.84 10.70
C SER A 26 -2.07 1.03 12.12
N ASP A 27 -0.81 1.44 12.26
CA ASP A 27 -0.10 1.57 13.53
C ASP A 27 1.22 2.33 13.32
N LEU A 28 1.94 2.59 14.43
CA LEU A 28 3.24 3.27 14.43
C LEU A 28 4.44 2.32 14.52
N ALA A 29 4.27 1.03 14.20
CA ALA A 29 5.30 0.00 14.32
C ALA A 29 5.92 -0.10 15.72
N GLY A 30 5.10 0.08 16.76
CA GLY A 30 5.55 0.11 18.16
C GLY A 30 6.23 1.42 18.59
N GLY A 31 6.22 2.46 17.75
CA GLY A 31 6.73 3.79 18.10
C GLY A 31 5.80 4.64 18.98
N GLY A 32 4.61 4.13 19.31
CA GLY A 32 3.65 4.78 20.20
C GLY A 32 3.94 4.50 21.68
N PRO A 33 3.39 5.32 22.60
CA PRO A 33 3.56 5.11 24.04
C PRO A 33 2.73 3.93 24.61
N GLY A 34 1.88 3.28 23.80
CA GLY A 34 0.96 2.24 24.21
C GLY A 34 1.05 0.96 23.37
N GLU A 35 0.07 0.08 23.55
CA GLU A 35 -0.10 -1.14 22.76
C GLU A 35 -0.26 -0.83 21.26
N ASN A 36 0.17 -1.75 20.40
CA ASN A 36 0.07 -1.58 18.97
C ASN A 36 -1.40 -1.53 18.51
N GLU A 37 -1.77 -0.46 17.82
CA GLU A 37 -3.15 -0.17 17.42
C GLU A 37 -3.60 -0.86 16.11
N ILE A 38 -2.81 -1.81 15.60
CA ILE A 38 -3.10 -2.50 14.34
C ILE A 38 -4.51 -3.07 14.31
N SER A 39 -4.99 -3.71 15.38
CA SER A 39 -6.35 -4.26 15.43
C SER A 39 -7.46 -3.21 15.33
N THR A 40 -7.18 -1.98 15.78
CA THR A 40 -8.13 -0.87 15.76
C THR A 40 -8.25 -0.29 14.36
N PHE A 41 -7.13 -0.09 13.67
CA PHE A 41 -7.11 0.62 12.39
C PHE A 41 -6.95 -0.29 11.17
N PHE A 42 -6.81 -1.60 11.34
CA PHE A 42 -6.57 -2.54 10.23
C PHE A 42 -7.56 -2.36 9.09
N GLN A 43 -8.87 -2.45 9.39
CA GLN A 43 -9.90 -2.37 8.35
C GLN A 43 -9.96 -0.98 7.72
N LEU A 44 -9.87 0.08 8.52
CA LEU A 44 -9.86 1.46 8.03
C LEU A 44 -8.67 1.72 7.08
N ALA A 45 -7.48 1.26 7.46
CA ALA A 45 -6.28 1.38 6.65
C ALA A 45 -6.41 0.59 5.33
N ALA A 46 -6.96 -0.62 5.40
CA ALA A 46 -7.22 -1.45 4.21
C ALA A 46 -8.20 -0.75 3.24
N ASP A 47 -9.33 -0.27 3.74
CA ASP A 47 -10.35 0.41 2.93
C ASP A 47 -9.81 1.69 2.28
N ASN A 48 -9.07 2.51 3.05
CA ASN A 48 -8.41 3.71 2.53
C ASN A 48 -7.42 3.38 1.42
N SER A 49 -6.60 2.34 1.60
CA SER A 49 -5.63 1.92 0.60
C SER A 49 -6.33 1.43 -0.67
N ALA A 50 -7.38 0.61 -0.55
CA ALA A 50 -8.16 0.12 -1.67
C ALA A 50 -8.84 1.26 -2.46
N ASN A 51 -9.43 2.22 -1.75
CA ASN A 51 -10.07 3.39 -2.37
C ASN A 51 -9.08 4.20 -3.22
N VAL A 52 -7.84 4.40 -2.75
CA VAL A 52 -6.81 5.10 -3.51
C VAL A 52 -6.39 4.30 -4.74
N VAL A 53 -6.23 2.97 -4.63
CA VAL A 53 -5.93 2.10 -5.78
C VAL A 53 -7.01 2.21 -6.85
N ILE A 54 -8.29 2.08 -6.46
CA ILE A 54 -9.42 2.19 -7.40
C ILE A 54 -9.43 3.57 -8.06
N ALA A 55 -9.34 4.64 -7.27
CA ALA A 55 -9.34 6.00 -7.76
C ALA A 55 -8.15 6.30 -8.70
N PHE A 56 -6.99 5.68 -8.46
CA PHE A 56 -5.83 5.76 -9.34
C PHE A 56 -6.08 5.04 -10.67
N LEU A 57 -6.59 3.80 -10.63
CA LEU A 57 -6.89 3.00 -11.82
C LEU A 57 -7.94 3.67 -12.72
N GLU A 58 -8.98 4.28 -12.14
CA GLU A 58 -10.00 5.04 -12.88
C GLU A 58 -9.44 6.25 -13.63
N ARG A 59 -8.34 6.83 -13.14
CA ARG A 59 -7.67 8.00 -13.72
C ARG A 59 -6.46 7.64 -14.56
N LEU A 60 -6.01 6.40 -14.51
CA LEU A 60 -4.87 5.94 -15.27
C LEU A 60 -5.26 6.00 -16.76
N PRO A 61 -4.62 6.86 -17.57
CA PRO A 61 -4.94 6.91 -18.98
C PRO A 61 -4.72 5.51 -19.57
N GLY A 62 -5.71 5.01 -20.31
CA GLY A 62 -5.58 3.75 -21.04
C GLY A 62 -4.31 3.80 -21.89
N GLN A 63 -3.50 2.73 -21.85
CA GLN A 63 -2.37 2.58 -22.75
C GLN A 63 -2.94 2.61 -24.17
N ARG A 64 -2.79 3.74 -24.88
CA ARG A 64 -3.02 3.76 -26.32
C ARG A 64 -1.86 2.98 -26.92
N GLU A 65 -2.17 1.83 -27.52
CA GLU A 65 -1.33 1.22 -28.54
C GLU A 65 -1.30 2.11 -29.79
#